data_AF-A0A8J3IXQ2-F1
#
_entry.id   AF-A0A8J3IXQ2-F1
#
_cell.length_a   1.000
_cell.length_b   1.000
_cell.length_c   1.000
_cell.angle_alpha   90.00
_cell.angle_beta   90.00
_cell.angle_gamma   90.00
#
_symmetry.space_group_name_H-M   'P 1'
#
loop_
_entity.id
_entity.type
_entity.pdbx_description
1 polymer ?
#
loop_
_entity_poly.entity_id
_entity_poly.type
_entity_poly.pdbx_seq_one_letter_code
_entity_poly.pdbx_strand_id
1 'polypeptide(L)'
;MAHSDENKAVNIGFAAHITAAAPGGERYDPTLSAQERGSAHNGIWLCGTCAKLIDSDSQKYTIELLRAWKIIAETGNEHEAAKLAVFSKIEKMMPELLEEMRNDLKGYPLKREFILMRNKRQGYVQIYPYSGK
;
A
#
# COMPACT_ATOMS: atom_id res chain seq x y z
N MET A 1 20.78 13.06 -1.29
CA MET A 1 20.83 14.51 -1.59
C MET A 1 19.40 14.99 -1.76
N ALA A 2 18.99 16.04 -1.06
CA ALA A 2 17.64 16.58 -1.19
C ALA A 2 17.54 17.35 -2.52
N HIS A 3 16.51 17.09 -3.31
CA HIS A 3 16.24 17.84 -4.54
C HIS A 3 15.48 19.12 -4.17
N SER A 4 15.98 20.27 -4.58
CA SER A 4 15.41 21.61 -4.31
C SER A 4 14.36 22.04 -5.34
N ASP A 5 13.78 21.08 -6.06
CA ASP A 5 12.96 21.32 -7.24
C ASP A 5 11.54 20.84 -6.91
N GLU A 6 10.59 21.77 -6.81
CA GLU A 6 9.21 21.51 -6.34
C GLU A 6 8.46 20.50 -7.21
N ASN A 7 8.92 20.30 -8.46
CA ASN A 7 8.33 19.40 -9.43
C ASN A 7 9.03 18.03 -9.51
N LYS A 8 10.02 17.76 -8.64
CA LYS A 8 10.72 16.46 -8.58
C LYS A 8 10.20 15.61 -7.42
N ALA A 9 9.74 14.42 -7.74
CA ALA A 9 9.37 13.42 -6.72
C ALA A 9 10.60 12.62 -6.26
N VAL A 10 10.66 12.30 -4.97
CA VAL A 10 11.64 11.35 -4.43
C VAL A 10 11.18 9.94 -4.75
N ASN A 11 11.99 9.19 -5.51
CA ASN A 11 11.74 7.77 -5.77
C ASN A 11 12.32 6.91 -4.64
N ILE A 12 11.44 6.22 -3.90
CA ILE A 12 11.80 5.27 -2.83
C ILE A 12 11.51 3.81 -3.19
N GLY A 13 11.15 3.57 -4.46
CA GLY A 13 10.69 2.28 -4.96
C GLY A 13 11.82 1.42 -5.50
N PHE A 14 11.62 0.11 -5.41
CA PHE A 14 12.52 -0.94 -5.87
C PHE A 14 11.71 -2.00 -6.62
N ALA A 15 12.29 -2.57 -7.67
CA ALA A 15 11.76 -3.77 -8.30
C ALA A 15 12.15 -5.00 -7.47
N ALA A 16 11.17 -5.56 -6.75
CA ALA A 16 11.33 -6.81 -6.02
C ALA A 16 10.87 -7.99 -6.88
N HIS A 17 11.46 -9.16 -6.69
CA HIS A 17 11.04 -10.37 -7.38
C HIS A 17 9.88 -11.03 -6.63
N ILE A 18 8.84 -11.46 -7.35
CA ILE A 18 7.72 -12.23 -6.80
C ILE A 18 8.19 -13.65 -6.46
N THR A 19 8.84 -14.35 -7.41
CA THR A 19 9.60 -15.58 -7.16
C THR A 19 11.08 -15.29 -7.26
N ALA A 20 11.92 -15.82 -6.35
CA ALA A 20 13.35 -15.55 -6.33
C ALA A 20 14.03 -15.78 -7.70
N ALA A 21 14.95 -14.89 -8.06
CA ALA A 21 15.71 -14.98 -9.32
C ALA A 21 16.66 -16.18 -9.37
N ALA A 22 17.13 -16.65 -8.21
CA ALA A 22 18.11 -17.71 -8.06
C ALA A 22 17.59 -18.85 -7.15
N PRO A 23 18.06 -20.10 -7.37
CA PRO A 23 17.75 -21.22 -6.50
C PRO A 23 18.07 -20.94 -5.03
N GLY A 24 17.21 -21.43 -4.13
CA GLY A 24 17.38 -21.25 -2.68
C GLY A 24 16.91 -19.90 -2.13
N GLY A 25 16.43 -18.99 -2.98
CA GLY A 25 15.77 -17.77 -2.55
C GLY A 25 14.28 -17.97 -2.24
N GLU A 26 13.66 -16.94 -1.67
CA GLU A 26 12.26 -16.96 -1.27
C GLU A 26 11.31 -17.20 -2.44
N ARG A 27 10.35 -18.10 -2.24
CA ARG A 27 9.34 -18.49 -3.26
C ARG A 27 9.98 -18.91 -4.59
N TYR A 28 11.18 -19.47 -4.57
CA TYR A 28 11.84 -19.94 -5.80
C TYR A 28 10.97 -20.99 -6.51
N ASP A 29 10.71 -20.76 -7.79
CA ASP A 29 9.97 -21.69 -8.65
C ASP A 29 10.95 -22.36 -9.64
N PRO A 30 11.22 -23.67 -9.48
CA PRO A 30 12.13 -24.40 -10.38
C PRO A 30 11.56 -24.60 -11.78
N THR A 31 10.26 -24.40 -11.99
CA THR A 31 9.60 -24.58 -13.28
C THR A 31 9.84 -23.41 -14.23
N LEU A 32 10.19 -22.24 -13.68
CA LEU A 32 10.51 -21.05 -14.47
C LEU A 32 11.94 -21.10 -15.01
N SER A 33 12.13 -20.67 -16.24
CA SER A 33 13.45 -20.41 -16.82
C SER A 33 14.14 -19.19 -16.17
N ALA A 34 15.46 -19.08 -16.32
CA ALA A 34 16.20 -17.91 -15.83
C ALA A 34 15.69 -16.59 -16.45
N GLN A 35 15.25 -16.64 -17.71
CA GLN A 35 14.70 -15.48 -18.42
C GLN A 35 13.34 -15.05 -17.86
N GLU A 36 12.47 -16.02 -17.54
CA GLU A 36 11.18 -15.73 -16.90
C GLU A 36 11.36 -15.18 -15.49
N ARG A 37 12.31 -15.73 -14.72
CA ARG A 37 12.63 -15.23 -13.37
C ARG A 37 13.19 -13.81 -13.37
N GLY A 38 13.94 -13.42 -14.41
CA GLY A 38 14.45 -12.05 -14.58
C GLY A 38 13.48 -11.09 -15.27
N SER A 39 12.30 -11.57 -15.68
CA SER A 39 11.36 -10.75 -16.46
C SER A 39 10.59 -9.76 -15.58
N ALA A 40 10.12 -8.66 -16.18
CA ALA A 40 9.25 -7.69 -15.51
C ALA A 40 7.90 -8.29 -15.06
N HIS A 41 7.48 -9.41 -15.65
CA HIS A 41 6.29 -10.16 -15.21
C HIS A 41 6.49 -10.78 -13.82
N ASN A 42 7.74 -11.17 -13.49
CA ASN A 42 8.11 -11.64 -12.16
C ASN A 42 8.50 -10.50 -11.20
N GLY A 43 8.38 -9.23 -11.62
CA GLY A 43 8.73 -8.07 -10.81
C GLY A 43 7.50 -7.37 -10.21
N ILE A 44 7.62 -6.88 -8.98
CA ILE A 44 6.66 -5.98 -8.33
C ILE A 44 7.37 -4.72 -7.82
N TRP A 45 6.75 -3.55 -8.01
CA TRP A 45 7.31 -2.27 -7.55
C TRP A 45 6.89 -1.97 -6.11
N LEU A 46 7.86 -1.90 -5.20
CA LEU A 46 7.61 -1.76 -3.75
C LEU A 46 8.53 -0.73 -3.11
N CYS A 47 8.09 -0.15 -2.00
CA CYS A 47 8.98 0.64 -1.15
C CYS A 47 10.14 -0.23 -0.60
N GLY A 48 11.31 0.35 -0.32
CA GLY A 48 12.46 -0.44 0.14
C GLY A 48 12.20 -1.28 1.41
N THR A 49 11.42 -0.77 2.36
CA THR A 49 11.00 -1.52 3.56
C THR A 49 10.06 -2.66 3.19
N CYS A 50 9.12 -2.40 2.29
CA CYS A 50 8.12 -3.34 1.82
C CYS A 50 8.79 -4.51 1.07
N ALA A 51 9.77 -4.22 0.22
CA ALA A 51 10.56 -5.22 -0.50
C ALA A 51 11.28 -6.17 0.47
N LYS A 52 11.91 -5.65 1.52
CA LYS A 52 12.55 -6.49 2.56
C LYS A 52 11.54 -7.31 3.35
N LEU A 53 10.38 -6.72 3.66
CA LEU A 53 9.35 -7.37 4.46
C LEU A 53 8.79 -8.61 3.76
N ILE A 54 8.52 -8.54 2.46
CA ILE A 54 7.96 -9.68 1.71
C ILE A 54 8.92 -10.87 1.64
N ASP A 55 10.23 -10.61 1.65
CA ASP A 55 11.25 -11.66 1.63
C ASP A 55 11.54 -12.21 3.03
N SER A 56 11.15 -11.51 4.09
CA SER A 56 11.37 -11.98 5.46
C SER A 56 10.33 -13.02 5.91
N ASP A 57 9.18 -13.10 5.23
CA ASP A 57 8.07 -13.98 5.59
C ASP A 57 7.34 -14.47 4.34
N SER A 58 7.94 -15.43 3.64
CA SER A 58 7.39 -15.98 2.40
C SER A 58 6.12 -16.79 2.57
N GLN A 59 5.81 -17.26 3.79
CA GLN A 59 4.56 -17.94 4.10
C GLN A 59 3.40 -16.95 4.16
N LYS A 60 3.60 -15.78 4.77
CA LYS A 60 2.59 -14.72 4.81
C LYS A 60 2.44 -14.01 3.46
N TYR A 61 3.56 -13.75 2.79
CA TYR A 61 3.59 -13.03 1.50
C TYR A 61 3.76 -14.03 0.36
N THR A 62 2.67 -14.72 0.03
CA THR A 62 2.67 -15.77 -1.00
C THR A 62 2.75 -15.19 -2.43
N ILE A 63 3.07 -16.05 -3.41
CA ILE A 63 3.15 -15.67 -4.83
C ILE A 63 1.81 -15.08 -5.30
N GLU A 64 0.70 -15.71 -4.92
CA GLU A 64 -0.66 -15.31 -5.31
C GLU A 64 -0.99 -13.92 -4.77
N LEU A 65 -0.66 -13.66 -3.50
CA LEU A 65 -0.88 -12.36 -2.87
C LEU A 65 -0.08 -11.26 -3.57
N LEU A 66 1.21 -11.50 -3.84
CA LEU A 66 2.07 -10.53 -4.50
C LEU A 66 1.63 -10.27 -5.95
N ARG A 67 1.20 -11.31 -6.68
CA ARG A 67 0.59 -11.14 -8.01
C ARG A 67 -0.69 -10.30 -7.94
N ALA A 68 -1.55 -10.55 -6.96
CA ALA A 68 -2.75 -9.75 -6.76
C ALA A 68 -2.41 -8.28 -6.49
N TRP A 69 -1.42 -8.00 -5.64
CA TRP A 69 -0.95 -6.63 -5.39
C TRP A 69 -0.39 -5.95 -6.64
N LYS A 70 0.38 -6.68 -7.46
CA LYS A 70 0.88 -6.17 -8.75
C LYS A 70 -0.28 -5.80 -9.67
N ILE A 71 -1.24 -6.70 -9.86
CA ILE A 71 -2.42 -6.45 -10.70
C ILE A 71 -3.18 -5.21 -10.22
N ILE A 72 -3.44 -5.14 -8.92
CA ILE A 72 -4.11 -4.00 -8.28
C ILE A 72 -3.40 -2.67 -8.58
N ALA A 73 -2.07 -2.65 -8.44
CA ALA A 73 -1.29 -1.44 -8.61
C ALA A 73 -1.19 -1.01 -10.08
N GLU A 74 -1.11 -1.97 -11.00
CA GLU A 74 -0.94 -1.72 -12.44
C GLU A 74 -2.26 -1.43 -13.15
N THR A 75 -3.37 -2.02 -12.70
CA THR A 75 -4.69 -1.80 -13.30
C THR A 75 -5.37 -0.55 -12.78
N GLY A 76 -4.96 -0.03 -11.61
CA GLY A 76 -5.42 1.25 -11.02
C GLY A 76 -6.91 1.31 -10.62
N ASN A 77 -7.77 0.48 -11.21
CA ASN A 77 -9.23 0.54 -11.11
C ASN A 77 -9.82 -0.53 -10.19
N GLU A 78 -9.18 -1.68 -10.05
CA GLU A 78 -9.72 -2.80 -9.27
C GLU A 78 -9.71 -2.51 -7.77
N HIS A 79 -8.77 -1.70 -7.28
CA HIS A 79 -8.72 -1.35 -5.85
C HIS A 79 -9.86 -0.44 -5.41
N GLU A 80 -10.31 0.44 -6.31
CA GLU A 80 -11.46 1.29 -6.05
C GLU A 80 -12.74 0.45 -6.09
N ALA A 81 -12.88 -0.46 -7.07
CA ALA A 81 -13.98 -1.40 -7.14
C ALA A 81 -14.02 -2.41 -5.96
N ALA A 82 -12.87 -2.92 -5.51
CA ALA A 82 -12.75 -3.86 -4.40
C ALA A 82 -12.98 -3.16 -3.05
N LYS A 83 -12.49 -1.92 -2.85
CA LYS A 83 -12.88 -1.08 -1.71
C LYS A 83 -14.38 -0.85 -1.70
N LEU A 84 -14.97 -0.49 -2.85
CA LEU A 84 -16.42 -0.33 -3.01
C LEU A 84 -17.17 -1.63 -2.69
N ALA A 85 -16.67 -2.80 -3.09
CA ALA A 85 -17.30 -4.09 -2.82
C ALA A 85 -17.23 -4.48 -1.33
N VAL A 86 -16.09 -4.28 -0.67
CA VAL A 86 -15.94 -4.50 0.78
C VAL A 86 -16.84 -3.51 1.54
N PHE A 87 -16.83 -2.24 1.14
CA PHE A 87 -17.65 -1.20 1.76
C PHE A 87 -19.15 -1.46 1.58
N SER A 88 -19.56 -1.88 0.38
CA SER A 88 -20.93 -2.30 0.05
C SER A 88 -21.42 -3.44 0.95
N LYS A 89 -20.54 -4.40 1.28
CA LYS A 89 -20.89 -5.49 2.20
C LYS A 89 -21.10 -4.98 3.63
N ILE A 90 -20.25 -4.08 4.11
CA ILE A 90 -20.38 -3.47 5.45
C ILE A 90 -21.64 -2.60 5.52
N GLU A 91 -21.93 -1.80 4.48
CA GLU A 91 -23.17 -1.00 4.35
C GLU A 91 -24.43 -1.85 4.49
N LYS A 92 -24.44 -3.05 3.92
CA LYS A 92 -25.58 -3.98 4.04
C LYS A 92 -25.67 -4.67 5.39
N MET A 93 -24.53 -4.94 6.03
CA MET A 93 -24.49 -5.67 7.30
C MET A 93 -24.80 -4.78 8.50
N MET A 94 -24.39 -3.50 8.47
CA MET A 94 -24.52 -2.57 9.60
C MET A 94 -24.97 -1.18 9.13
N PRO A 95 -26.16 -1.05 8.52
CA PRO A 95 -26.61 0.21 7.94
C PRO A 95 -26.82 1.31 9.00
N GLU A 96 -27.38 0.95 10.15
CA GLU A 96 -27.69 1.91 11.23
C GLU A 96 -26.41 2.50 11.85
N LEU A 97 -25.41 1.67 12.13
CA LEU A 97 -24.12 2.14 12.66
C LEU A 97 -23.41 3.08 11.66
N LEU A 98 -23.45 2.74 10.37
CA LEU A 98 -22.81 3.58 9.36
C LEU A 98 -23.54 4.92 9.16
N GLU A 99 -24.86 4.95 9.31
CA GLU A 99 -25.63 6.20 9.28
C GLU A 99 -25.35 7.05 10.52
N GLU A 100 -25.23 6.45 11.71
CA GLU A 100 -24.79 7.13 12.93
C GLU A 100 -23.40 7.75 12.73
N MET A 101 -22.42 6.96 12.30
CA MET A 101 -21.06 7.45 12.01
C MET A 101 -21.05 8.57 10.96
N ARG A 102 -21.91 8.49 9.94
CA ARG A 102 -22.04 9.53 8.91
C ARG A 102 -22.59 10.82 9.49
N ASN A 103 -23.55 10.74 10.42
CA ASN A 103 -24.11 11.91 11.09
C ASN A 103 -23.12 12.51 12.09
N ASP A 104 -22.36 11.69 12.81
CA ASP A 104 -21.26 12.14 13.65
C ASP A 104 -20.20 12.88 12.84
N LEU A 105 -19.80 12.37 11.68
CA LEU A 105 -18.83 13.03 10.81
C LEU A 105 -19.34 14.37 10.23
N LYS A 106 -20.66 14.56 10.10
CA LYS A 106 -21.24 15.86 9.72
C LYS A 106 -21.14 16.86 10.88
N GLY A 107 -21.36 16.42 12.12
CA GLY A 107 -21.29 17.26 13.32
C GLY A 107 -19.86 17.53 13.81
N TYR A 108 -18.98 16.55 13.63
CA TYR A 108 -17.59 16.51 14.09
C TYR A 108 -16.67 16.08 12.95
N PRO A 109 -16.47 16.93 11.92
CA PRO A 109 -15.63 16.58 10.80
C PRO A 109 -14.20 16.31 11.28
N LEU A 110 -13.55 15.29 10.71
CA LEU A 110 -12.16 14.98 11.04
C LEU A 110 -11.25 16.06 10.44
N LYS A 111 -10.38 16.65 11.26
CA LYS A 111 -9.29 17.50 10.77
C LYS A 111 -8.01 16.69 10.62
N ARG A 112 -7.26 17.01 9.58
CA ARG A 112 -5.88 16.56 9.36
C ARG A 112 -4.96 17.74 9.57
N GLU A 113 -4.13 17.67 10.59
CA GLU A 113 -3.07 18.66 10.79
C GLU A 113 -1.70 18.03 10.58
N PHE A 114 -0.86 18.75 9.84
CA PHE A 114 0.54 18.43 9.66
C PHE A 114 1.33 19.07 10.81
N ILE A 115 1.75 18.25 11.75
CA ILE A 115 2.53 18.73 12.89
C ILE A 115 4.00 18.64 12.53
N LEU A 116 4.62 19.80 12.30
CA LEU A 116 6.05 19.93 12.06
C LEU A 116 6.79 19.93 13.40
N MET A 117 7.52 18.84 13.66
CA MET A 117 8.38 18.76 14.83
C MET A 117 9.58 19.71 14.68
N ARG A 118 10.08 20.24 15.81
CA ARG A 118 11.15 21.25 15.89
C ARG A 118 12.43 20.86 15.14
N ASN A 119 12.66 19.57 14.91
CA ASN A 119 13.63 19.05 13.96
C ASN A 119 12.89 18.72 12.65
N LYS A 120 12.94 19.64 11.66
CA LYS A 120 12.16 19.69 10.40
C LYS A 120 12.28 18.45 9.46
N ARG A 121 12.78 17.32 9.95
CA ARG A 121 12.98 16.06 9.21
C ARG A 121 11.89 15.02 9.49
N GLN A 122 11.03 15.25 10.49
CA GLN A 122 9.90 14.39 10.81
C GLN A 122 8.64 15.24 10.98
N GLY A 123 7.68 15.05 10.09
CA GLY A 123 6.29 15.47 10.28
C GLY A 123 5.42 14.25 10.46
N TYR A 124 4.36 14.36 11.25
CA TYR A 124 3.32 13.33 11.32
C TYR A 124 1.96 13.97 11.02
N VAL A 125 1.06 13.15 10.47
CA VAL A 125 -0.33 13.54 10.23
C VAL A 125 -1.13 13.07 11.44
N GLN A 126 -1.69 14.01 12.20
CA GLN A 126 -2.63 13.68 13.25
C GLN A 126 -4.05 13.88 12.74
N ILE A 127 -4.91 12.88 12.97
CA ILE A 127 -6.34 12.94 12.67
C ILE A 127 -7.09 12.97 13.99
N TYR A 128 -7.92 13.98 14.18
CA TYR A 128 -8.76 14.09 15.38
C TYR A 128 -10.10 14.77 15.03
N PRO A 129 -11.14 14.54 15.83
CA PRO A 129 -12.41 15.24 15.66
C PRO A 129 -12.22 16.75 15.81
N TYR A 130 -12.82 17.52 14.91
CA TYR A 130 -12.75 18.98 14.97
C TYR A 130 -13.46 19.52 16.20
N SER A 131 -12.70 20.05 17.17
CA SER A 131 -13.21 20.91 18.23
C SER A 131 -13.16 22.35 17.74
N GLY A 132 -14.30 22.94 17.37
CA GLY A 132 -14.39 24.30 16.79
C GLY A 132 -14.04 25.45 17.74
N LYS A 133 -12.83 25.48 18.28
CA LYS A 133 -12.25 26.66 18.94
C LYS A 133 -11.41 27.48 17.97
#